data_AF-A0A6J1NVF9-F1
#
_entry.id   AF-A0A6J1NVF9-F1
#
_cell.length_a   1.000
_cell.length_b   1.000
_cell.length_c   1.000
_cell.angle_alpha   90.00
_cell.angle_beta   90.00
_cell.angle_gamma   90.00
#
_symmetry.space_group_name_H-M   'P 1'
#
loop_
_entity.id
_entity.type
_entity.pdbx_description
1 polymer ?
#
loop_
_entity_poly.entity_id
_entity_poly.type
_entity_poly.pdbx_seq_one_letter_code
_entity_poly.pdbx_strand_id
1 'polypeptide(L)'
;MEWKSWLKICKFIISMYIFISYFRSIGKDECFVCGCLINFKYNPKMRCDIPVLLRCCFCFPLRYGLLVLAYMKQIFSLLFFAFIIKGLCDLQFRLEGFSCMEYSIYLVVTTLDMAFHVLFIISAHTKDYRKMRVFYMYNIILLGFNVALIGLFTTKVFCTYVIDYVENKNWSIIVPALLITVILLLSQGYLILLVRSEFLKLKNNSHFEFVNKAADERCTGNLDFDKDILV
;
A
#
# COMPACT_ATOMS: atom_id res chain seq x y z
N MET A 1 21.34 -25.01 6.45
CA MET A 1 19.87 -25.31 6.43
C MET A 1 19.15 -24.41 5.40
N GLU A 2 19.70 -24.25 4.20
CA GLU A 2 19.71 -22.90 3.59
C GLU A 2 19.07 -22.72 2.21
N TRP A 3 18.57 -23.75 1.54
CA TRP A 3 17.88 -23.55 0.25
C TRP A 3 16.41 -23.97 0.30
N LYS A 4 16.11 -25.08 0.98
CA LYS A 4 14.73 -25.58 1.12
C LYS A 4 13.81 -24.60 1.85
N SER A 5 14.32 -23.82 2.81
CA SER A 5 13.51 -22.82 3.52
C SER A 5 13.21 -21.60 2.65
N TRP A 6 14.21 -21.11 1.90
CA TRP A 6 14.01 -20.06 0.90
C TRP A 6 13.10 -20.50 -0.23
N LEU A 7 13.18 -21.76 -0.67
CA LEU A 7 12.28 -22.29 -1.70
C LEU A 7 10.83 -22.38 -1.20
N LYS A 8 10.62 -22.68 0.09
CA LYS A 8 9.28 -22.61 0.71
C LYS A 8 8.77 -21.17 0.76
N ILE A 9 9.63 -20.19 1.04
CA ILE A 9 9.26 -18.78 1.08
C ILE A 9 9.03 -18.23 -0.32
N CYS A 10 9.87 -18.55 -1.30
CA CYS A 10 9.62 -18.22 -2.70
C CYS A 10 8.36 -18.90 -3.21
N LYS A 11 8.11 -20.18 -2.87
CA LYS A 11 6.82 -20.83 -3.19
C LYS A 11 5.66 -20.16 -2.48
N PHE A 12 5.82 -19.67 -1.25
CA PHE A 12 4.79 -18.93 -0.54
C PHE A 12 4.54 -17.54 -1.14
N ILE A 13 5.60 -16.81 -1.49
CA ILE A 13 5.54 -15.51 -2.18
C ILE A 13 4.92 -15.70 -3.56
N ILE A 14 5.36 -16.68 -4.35
CA ILE A 14 4.81 -17.02 -5.66
C ILE A 14 3.37 -17.50 -5.50
N SER A 15 3.06 -18.33 -4.50
CA SER A 15 1.69 -18.77 -4.22
C SER A 15 0.81 -17.61 -3.76
N MET A 16 1.34 -16.62 -3.03
CA MET A 16 0.65 -15.38 -2.68
C MET A 16 0.49 -14.49 -3.91
N TYR A 17 1.49 -14.39 -4.77
CA TYR A 17 1.43 -13.61 -6.00
C TYR A 17 0.45 -14.24 -6.99
N ILE A 18 0.44 -15.56 -7.06
CA ILE A 18 -0.56 -16.37 -7.76
C ILE A 18 -1.89 -16.20 -7.05
N PHE A 19 -1.99 -16.18 -5.73
CA PHE A 19 -3.25 -15.97 -5.01
C PHE A 19 -3.79 -14.55 -5.18
N ILE A 20 -2.93 -13.54 -5.27
CA ILE A 20 -3.26 -12.17 -5.67
C ILE A 20 -3.70 -12.16 -7.13
N SER A 21 -2.97 -12.86 -8.01
CA SER A 21 -3.32 -13.03 -9.42
C SER A 21 -4.56 -13.90 -9.62
N TYR A 22 -4.90 -14.72 -8.64
CA TYR A 22 -6.04 -15.63 -8.62
C TYR A 22 -7.23 -14.92 -8.02
N PHE A 23 -7.09 -14.08 -6.99
CA PHE A 23 -8.13 -13.10 -6.61
C PHE A 23 -8.39 -12.10 -7.74
N ARG A 24 -7.34 -11.75 -8.49
CA ARG A 24 -7.43 -11.01 -9.77
C ARG A 24 -8.10 -11.83 -10.89
N SER A 25 -8.18 -13.16 -10.78
CA SER A 25 -8.78 -14.06 -11.78
C SER A 25 -10.09 -14.73 -11.33
N ILE A 26 -10.45 -14.73 -10.04
CA ILE A 26 -11.75 -15.19 -9.51
C ILE A 26 -12.78 -14.07 -9.67
N GLY A 27 -12.34 -12.81 -9.72
CA GLY A 27 -13.11 -11.73 -10.35
C GLY A 27 -13.08 -11.86 -11.87
N LYS A 28 -13.43 -13.02 -12.43
CA LYS A 28 -13.35 -13.27 -13.88
C LYS A 28 -14.45 -12.63 -14.70
N ASP A 29 -15.33 -11.88 -14.06
CA ASP A 29 -16.29 -11.03 -14.76
C ASP A 29 -16.02 -9.53 -14.62
N GLU A 30 -15.13 -9.07 -13.72
CA GLU A 30 -14.87 -7.63 -13.56
C GLU A 30 -13.39 -7.29 -13.31
N CYS A 31 -12.74 -6.83 -14.38
CA CYS A 31 -11.30 -6.60 -14.51
C CYS A 31 -10.75 -5.51 -13.59
N PHE A 32 -9.79 -5.88 -12.72
CA PHE A 32 -8.80 -4.95 -12.15
C PHE A 32 -7.38 -5.26 -12.67
N VAL A 33 -7.18 -4.93 -13.95
CA VAL A 33 -5.90 -4.47 -14.49
C VAL A 33 -6.18 -3.17 -15.23
N CYS A 34 -6.19 -2.05 -14.51
CA CYS A 34 -5.95 -0.80 -15.21
C CYS A 34 -4.43 -0.71 -15.39
N GLY A 35 -3.96 -1.16 -16.55
CA GLY A 35 -2.84 -0.47 -17.17
C GLY A 35 -3.29 0.98 -17.29
N CYS A 36 -2.84 1.84 -16.38
CA CYS A 36 -2.94 3.28 -16.58
C CYS A 36 -2.14 3.59 -17.84
N LEU A 37 -2.79 3.59 -19.00
CA LEU A 37 -2.44 4.51 -20.05
C LEU A 37 -2.63 5.90 -19.44
N ILE A 38 -1.54 6.43 -18.88
CA ILE A 38 -1.47 7.79 -18.37
C ILE A 38 -1.60 8.68 -19.61
N ASN A 39 -2.83 9.01 -19.99
CA ASN A 39 -3.07 10.01 -21.02
C ASN A 39 -2.83 11.37 -20.36
N PHE A 40 -1.55 11.76 -20.29
CA PHE A 40 -1.12 13.08 -19.86
C PHE A 40 -1.65 14.09 -20.87
N LYS A 41 -2.88 14.57 -20.67
CA LYS A 41 -3.37 15.74 -21.40
C LYS A 41 -2.71 16.96 -20.76
N TYR A 42 -1.51 17.28 -21.24
CA TYR A 42 -0.73 18.42 -20.78
C TYR A 42 -1.45 19.72 -21.20
N ASN A 43 -1.97 20.47 -20.23
CA ASN A 43 -2.51 21.80 -20.48
C ASN A 43 -1.39 22.83 -20.15
N PRO A 44 -0.80 23.53 -21.14
CA PRO A 44 0.42 24.31 -20.96
C PRO A 44 0.24 25.63 -20.18
N LYS A 45 -0.94 25.90 -19.62
CA LYS A 45 -1.18 27.09 -18.80
C LYS A 45 -2.02 26.73 -17.58
N MET A 46 -1.38 26.22 -16.53
CA MET A 46 -1.65 26.50 -15.12
C MET A 46 -0.67 25.71 -14.24
N ARG A 47 -0.40 26.24 -13.05
CA ARG A 47 0.59 25.80 -12.06
C ARG A 47 0.47 24.30 -11.76
N CYS A 48 1.56 23.66 -11.33
CA CYS A 48 1.70 22.22 -11.08
C CYS A 48 0.55 21.57 -10.28
N ASP A 49 -0.58 21.32 -10.94
CA ASP A 49 -1.69 20.56 -10.40
C ASP A 49 -1.49 19.09 -10.75
N ILE A 50 -1.44 18.27 -9.69
CA ILE A 50 -1.24 16.83 -9.77
C ILE A 50 -2.42 16.23 -10.56
N PRO A 51 -2.18 15.42 -11.62
CA PRO A 51 -3.25 14.94 -12.49
C PRO A 51 -4.28 14.13 -11.70
N VAL A 52 -5.53 14.54 -11.81
CA VAL A 52 -6.68 13.87 -11.19
C VAL A 52 -7.05 12.68 -12.07
N LEU A 53 -6.91 11.45 -11.57
CA LEU A 53 -7.40 10.25 -12.25
C LEU A 53 -8.94 10.31 -12.35
N LEU A 54 -9.45 10.76 -13.48
CA LEU A 54 -10.87 10.86 -13.76
C LEU A 54 -11.36 9.58 -14.45
N ARG A 55 -12.09 8.77 -13.68
CA ARG A 55 -13.04 7.71 -14.09
C ARG A 55 -12.42 6.45 -14.73
N CYS A 56 -12.20 5.44 -13.90
CA CYS A 56 -12.25 4.03 -14.34
C CYS A 56 -13.63 3.47 -13.98
N CYS A 57 -14.35 2.89 -14.95
CA CYS A 57 -15.73 2.42 -14.83
C CYS A 57 -15.90 1.08 -14.08
N PHE A 58 -14.87 0.55 -13.43
CA PHE A 58 -14.99 -0.61 -12.53
C PHE A 58 -14.98 -0.14 -11.08
N CYS A 59 -16.16 -0.13 -10.46
CA CYS A 59 -16.39 0.24 -9.06
C CYS A 59 -15.92 -0.86 -8.11
N PHE A 60 -14.71 -1.41 -8.30
CA PHE A 60 -14.15 -2.22 -7.23
C PHE A 60 -13.93 -1.30 -6.03
N PRO A 61 -14.57 -1.56 -4.88
CA PRO A 61 -14.52 -0.66 -3.75
C PRO A 61 -13.07 -0.55 -3.27
N LEU A 62 -12.47 0.62 -3.53
CA LEU A 62 -11.08 0.99 -3.21
C LEU A 62 -10.66 0.56 -1.79
N ARG A 63 -11.62 0.59 -0.87
CA ARG A 63 -11.52 0.08 0.50
C ARG A 63 -11.06 -1.37 0.60
N TYR A 64 -11.62 -2.30 -0.18
CA TYR A 64 -11.26 -3.72 -0.09
C TYR A 64 -9.85 -3.95 -0.63
N GLY A 65 -9.44 -3.22 -1.67
CA GLY A 65 -8.06 -3.26 -2.18
C GLY A 65 -7.05 -2.81 -1.12
N LEU A 66 -7.35 -1.73 -0.41
CA LEU A 66 -6.54 -1.24 0.70
C LEU A 66 -6.47 -2.24 1.86
N LEU A 67 -7.59 -2.89 2.17
CA LEU A 67 -7.70 -3.86 3.26
C LEU A 67 -6.93 -5.16 2.94
N VAL A 68 -7.08 -5.70 1.73
CA VAL A 68 -6.30 -6.86 1.27
C VAL A 68 -4.82 -6.52 1.28
N LEU A 69 -4.40 -5.39 0.71
CA LEU A 69 -2.99 -5.01 0.68
C LEU A 69 -2.39 -4.82 2.07
N ALA A 70 -3.15 -4.25 3.01
CA ALA A 70 -2.73 -4.11 4.40
C ALA A 70 -2.50 -5.47 5.08
N TYR A 71 -3.42 -6.42 4.90
CA TYR A 71 -3.24 -7.78 5.41
C TYR A 71 -2.04 -8.50 4.79
N MET A 72 -1.86 -8.36 3.47
CA MET A 72 -0.72 -8.96 2.78
C MET A 72 0.60 -8.41 3.30
N LYS A 73 0.67 -7.09 3.51
CA LYS A 73 1.83 -6.44 4.15
C LYS A 73 2.04 -6.94 5.58
N GLN A 74 0.97 -7.09 6.37
CA GLN A 74 1.05 -7.59 7.75
C GLN A 74 1.62 -9.00 7.81
N ILE A 75 1.19 -9.90 6.90
CA ILE A 75 1.72 -11.27 6.81
C ILE A 75 3.22 -11.24 6.48
N PHE A 76 3.64 -10.42 5.52
CA PHE A 76 5.07 -10.29 5.19
C PHE A 76 5.88 -9.71 6.35
N SER A 77 5.34 -8.73 7.09
CA SER A 77 5.98 -8.16 8.27
C SER A 77 6.16 -9.21 9.38
N LEU A 78 5.13 -10.03 9.63
CA LEU A 78 5.20 -11.14 10.60
C LEU A 78 6.25 -12.19 10.20
N LEU A 79 6.32 -12.55 8.92
CA LEU A 79 7.36 -13.45 8.42
C LEU A 79 8.75 -12.87 8.63
N PHE A 80 8.94 -11.59 8.31
CA PHE A 80 10.22 -10.89 8.50
C PHE A 80 10.61 -10.81 9.98
N PHE A 81 9.64 -10.55 10.87
CA PHE A 81 9.84 -10.54 12.31
C PHE A 81 10.28 -11.92 12.85
N ALA A 82 9.64 -13.01 12.40
CA ALA A 82 10.04 -14.37 12.74
C ALA A 82 11.48 -14.69 12.26
N PHE A 83 11.86 -14.16 11.10
CA PHE A 83 13.23 -14.26 10.58
C PHE A 83 14.25 -13.54 11.46
N ILE A 84 13.93 -12.32 11.91
CA ILE A 84 14.79 -11.55 12.82
C ILE A 84 14.96 -12.31 14.14
N ILE A 85 13.87 -12.82 14.72
CA ILE A 85 13.93 -13.59 15.98
C ILE A 85 14.81 -14.82 15.82
N LYS A 86 14.64 -15.57 14.73
CA LYS A 86 15.49 -16.74 14.48
C LYS A 86 16.96 -16.34 14.35
N GLY A 87 17.25 -15.26 13.62
CA GLY A 87 18.60 -14.72 13.49
C GLY A 87 19.20 -14.32 14.85
N LEU A 88 18.40 -13.67 15.70
CA LEU A 88 18.75 -13.33 17.08
C LEU A 88 19.07 -14.56 17.92
N CYS A 89 18.23 -15.60 17.87
CA CYS A 89 18.48 -16.86 18.59
C CYS A 89 19.79 -17.52 18.11
N ASP A 90 20.02 -17.60 16.79
CA ASP A 90 21.23 -18.18 16.22
C ASP A 90 22.50 -17.36 16.60
N LEU A 91 22.37 -16.03 16.70
CA LEU A 91 23.45 -15.11 17.12
C LEU A 91 23.74 -15.16 18.62
N GLN A 92 22.71 -15.29 19.47
CA GLN A 92 22.89 -15.41 20.91
C GLN A 92 23.74 -16.63 21.28
N PHE A 93 23.64 -17.71 20.51
CA PHE A 93 24.50 -18.88 20.66
C PHE A 93 25.96 -18.66 20.21
N ARG A 94 26.25 -17.61 19.44
CA ARG A 94 27.57 -17.37 18.82
C ARG A 94 28.41 -16.27 19.48
N LEU A 95 27.92 -15.66 20.58
CA LEU A 95 28.67 -14.79 21.51
C LEU A 95 29.76 -13.90 20.89
N GLU A 96 29.41 -12.65 20.54
CA GLU A 96 30.30 -11.49 20.68
C GLU A 96 29.50 -10.16 20.67
N GLY A 97 29.79 -9.32 21.66
CA GLY A 97 28.82 -8.45 22.37
C GLY A 97 28.33 -7.18 21.67
N PHE A 98 28.71 -6.92 20.42
CA PHE A 98 28.33 -5.68 19.72
C PHE A 98 27.01 -5.76 18.94
N SER A 99 26.51 -6.97 18.66
CA SER A 99 25.34 -7.17 17.79
C SER A 99 24.00 -6.91 18.49
N CYS A 100 23.89 -7.18 19.80
CA CYS A 100 22.60 -7.27 20.49
C CYS A 100 21.82 -5.94 20.54
N MET A 101 22.50 -4.81 20.64
CA MET A 101 21.83 -3.51 20.74
C MET A 101 21.11 -3.15 19.44
N GLU A 102 21.73 -3.43 18.30
CA GLU A 102 21.18 -3.11 16.98
C GLU A 102 19.94 -3.95 16.68
N TYR A 103 20.02 -5.26 16.90
CA TYR A 103 18.87 -6.14 16.73
C TYR A 103 17.71 -5.78 17.68
N SER A 104 18.02 -5.33 18.89
CA SER A 104 16.99 -4.86 19.84
C SER A 104 16.26 -3.62 19.30
N ILE A 105 16.99 -2.67 18.71
CA ILE A 105 16.39 -1.48 18.08
C ILE A 105 15.51 -1.90 16.90
N TYR A 106 16.00 -2.78 16.02
CA TYR A 106 15.18 -3.29 14.90
C TYR A 106 13.91 -3.99 15.38
N LEU A 107 14.00 -4.78 16.46
CA LEU A 107 12.86 -5.51 17.02
C LEU A 107 11.81 -4.55 17.59
N VAL A 108 12.22 -3.54 18.36
CA VAL A 108 11.31 -2.51 18.90
C VAL A 108 10.61 -1.77 17.77
N VAL A 109 11.37 -1.34 16.76
CA VAL A 109 10.80 -0.62 15.62
C VAL A 109 9.81 -1.49 14.83
N THR A 110 10.19 -2.73 14.53
CA THR A 110 9.32 -3.65 13.78
C THR A 110 8.04 -3.95 14.56
N THR A 111 8.13 -4.03 15.88
CA THR A 111 6.96 -4.22 16.75
C THR A 111 6.03 -3.01 16.71
N LEU A 112 6.59 -1.80 16.75
CA LEU A 112 5.82 -0.56 16.60
C LEU A 112 5.16 -0.48 15.22
N ASP A 113 5.88 -0.80 14.14
CA ASP A 113 5.34 -0.84 12.77
C ASP A 113 4.15 -1.81 12.67
N MET A 114 4.28 -3.01 13.25
CA MET A 114 3.19 -3.98 13.31
C MET A 114 2.00 -3.48 14.12
N ALA A 115 2.22 -2.84 15.27
CA ALA A 115 1.14 -2.28 16.07
C ALA A 115 0.38 -1.18 15.31
N PHE A 116 1.09 -0.28 14.63
CA PHE A 116 0.49 0.75 13.79
C PHE A 116 -0.27 0.19 12.59
N HIS A 117 0.20 -0.91 11.98
CA HIS A 117 -0.56 -1.60 10.91
C HIS A 117 -1.85 -2.22 11.40
N VAL A 118 -1.86 -2.85 12.58
CA VAL A 118 -3.10 -3.38 13.17
C VAL A 118 -4.09 -2.24 13.44
N LEU A 119 -3.63 -1.13 14.00
CA LEU A 119 -4.45 0.06 14.20
C LEU A 119 -4.98 0.65 12.88
N PHE A 120 -4.18 0.59 11.81
CA PHE A 120 -4.59 1.00 10.47
C PHE A 120 -5.72 0.11 9.92
N ILE A 121 -5.60 -1.21 10.08
CA ILE A 121 -6.65 -2.17 9.67
C ILE A 121 -7.95 -1.89 10.42
N ILE A 122 -7.89 -1.74 11.76
CA ILE A 122 -9.07 -1.39 12.59
C ILE A 122 -9.71 -0.10 12.07
N SER A 123 -8.89 0.91 11.76
CA SER A 123 -9.39 2.21 11.31
C SER A 123 -10.01 2.15 9.92
N ALA A 124 -9.46 1.34 9.01
CA ALA A 124 -10.04 1.07 7.71
C ALA A 124 -11.45 0.45 7.82
N HIS A 125 -11.71 -0.36 8.85
CA HIS A 125 -13.05 -0.90 9.13
C HIS A 125 -14.04 0.13 9.68
N THR A 126 -13.59 1.07 10.52
CA THR A 126 -14.48 2.02 11.21
C THR A 126 -15.07 3.14 10.33
N LYS A 127 -14.67 3.27 9.06
CA LYS A 127 -15.16 4.29 8.09
C LYS A 127 -15.04 5.76 8.57
N ASP A 128 -14.33 6.03 9.66
CA ASP A 128 -14.14 7.38 10.22
C ASP A 128 -13.06 8.18 9.48
N TYR A 129 -13.47 9.22 8.75
CA TYR A 129 -12.56 10.07 7.96
C TYR A 129 -11.50 10.79 8.81
N ARG A 130 -11.85 11.19 10.04
CA ARG A 130 -10.91 11.87 10.96
C ARG A 130 -9.74 10.96 11.33
N LYS A 131 -10.04 9.69 11.63
CA LYS A 131 -9.02 8.69 11.98
C LYS A 131 -8.11 8.43 10.79
N MET A 132 -8.67 8.24 9.60
CA MET A 132 -7.91 7.98 8.38
C MET A 132 -6.86 9.07 8.07
N ARG A 133 -7.17 10.35 8.32
CA ARG A 133 -6.21 11.47 8.15
C ARG A 133 -5.01 11.35 9.10
N VAL A 134 -5.26 11.00 10.36
CA VAL A 134 -4.22 10.81 11.36
C VAL A 134 -3.33 9.63 10.96
N PHE A 135 -3.93 8.52 10.50
CA PHE A 135 -3.18 7.37 9.98
C PHE A 135 -2.33 7.69 8.75
N TYR A 136 -2.82 8.53 7.85
CA TYR A 136 -2.05 8.97 6.69
C TYR A 136 -0.75 9.67 7.11
N MET A 137 -0.82 10.58 8.08
CA MET A 137 0.36 11.26 8.61
C MET A 137 1.33 10.29 9.29
N TYR A 138 0.80 9.37 10.11
CA TYR A 138 1.63 8.33 10.73
C TYR A 138 2.33 7.43 9.70
N ASN A 139 1.64 7.01 8.64
CA ASN A 139 2.24 6.17 7.60
C ASN A 139 3.38 6.89 6.86
N ILE A 140 3.29 8.21 6.65
CA ILE A 140 4.38 9.00 6.05
C ILE A 140 5.60 9.04 6.99
N ILE A 141 5.37 9.33 8.27
CA ILE A 141 6.45 9.39 9.28
C ILE A 141 7.13 8.01 9.37
N LEU A 142 6.34 6.95 9.43
CA LEU A 142 6.80 5.57 9.50
C LEU A 142 7.54 5.14 8.23
N LEU A 143 7.12 5.60 7.04
CA LEU A 143 7.86 5.38 5.80
C LEU A 143 9.23 6.05 5.88
N GLY A 144 9.29 7.31 6.31
CA GLY A 144 10.56 8.03 6.49
C GLY A 144 11.50 7.32 7.45
N PHE A 145 10.97 6.82 8.56
CA PHE A 145 11.73 6.07 9.56
C PHE A 145 12.26 4.73 9.02
N ASN A 146 11.43 3.97 8.28
CA ASN A 146 11.85 2.74 7.61
C ASN A 146 12.94 3.00 6.56
N VAL A 147 12.80 4.06 5.76
CA VAL A 147 13.83 4.46 4.77
C VAL A 147 15.15 4.81 5.46
N ALA A 148 15.10 5.56 6.57
CA ALA A 148 16.30 5.90 7.33
C ALA A 148 17.01 4.65 7.89
N LEU A 149 16.27 3.71 8.47
CA LEU A 149 16.82 2.45 8.96
C LEU A 149 17.44 1.59 7.86
N ILE A 150 16.77 1.49 6.71
CA ILE A 150 17.31 0.76 5.55
C ILE A 150 18.58 1.46 5.03
N GLY A 151 18.60 2.79 5.03
CA GLY A 151 19.80 3.57 4.70
C GLY A 151 20.98 3.28 5.65
N LEU A 152 20.72 3.22 6.95
CA LEU A 152 21.75 2.86 7.94
C LEU A 152 22.24 1.42 7.75
N PHE A 153 21.31 0.48 7.53
CA PHE A 153 21.64 -0.94 7.29
C PHE A 153 22.50 -1.12 6.03
N THR A 154 22.08 -0.53 4.92
CA THR A 154 22.81 -0.60 3.65
C THR A 154 24.19 0.05 3.73
N THR A 155 24.31 1.20 4.42
CA THR A 155 25.60 1.86 4.65
C THR A 155 26.54 0.96 5.45
N LYS A 156 26.05 0.32 6.51
CA LYS A 156 26.87 -0.63 7.29
C LYS A 156 27.31 -1.82 6.47
N VAL A 157 26.38 -2.47 5.77
CA VAL A 157 26.70 -3.60 4.89
C VAL A 157 27.75 -3.19 3.86
N PHE A 158 27.60 -2.01 3.24
CA PHE A 158 28.57 -1.49 2.29
C PHE A 158 29.94 -1.22 2.92
N CYS A 159 30.00 -0.57 4.08
CA CYS A 159 31.26 -0.32 4.79
C CYS A 159 31.98 -1.63 5.17
N THR A 160 31.26 -2.62 5.70
CA THR A 160 31.85 -3.92 6.04
C THR A 160 32.33 -4.64 4.77
N TYR A 161 31.58 -4.59 3.67
CA TYR A 161 31.95 -5.24 2.41
C TYR A 161 33.14 -4.60 1.69
N VAL A 162 33.24 -3.26 1.70
CA VAL A 162 34.37 -2.56 1.08
C VAL A 162 35.68 -2.89 1.80
N ILE A 163 35.61 -3.17 3.11
CA ILE A 163 36.78 -3.48 3.93
C ILE A 163 37.18 -4.97 3.80
N ASP A 164 36.24 -5.91 3.71
CA ASP A 164 36.49 -7.38 3.69
C ASP A 164 36.50 -8.00 2.28
N TYR A 165 37.06 -7.31 1.28
CA TYR A 165 36.85 -7.52 -0.17
C TYR A 165 37.06 -8.94 -0.76
N VAL A 166 37.53 -9.97 -0.04
CA VAL A 166 38.20 -11.10 -0.73
C VAL A 166 37.52 -12.48 -0.68
N GLU A 167 36.68 -12.89 0.27
CA GLU A 167 36.33 -14.35 0.31
C GLU A 167 34.86 -14.78 0.51
N ASN A 168 33.87 -13.91 0.74
CA ASN A 168 32.66 -14.41 1.41
C ASN A 168 31.43 -14.79 0.55
N LYS A 169 30.99 -16.05 0.74
CA LYS A 169 29.84 -16.79 0.17
C LYS A 169 28.45 -16.23 0.56
N ASN A 170 28.41 -15.07 1.22
CA ASN A 170 27.21 -14.51 1.86
C ASN A 170 26.28 -13.71 0.92
N TRP A 171 26.67 -13.51 -0.35
CA TRP A 171 25.83 -12.86 -1.37
C TRP A 171 24.44 -13.49 -1.51
N SER A 172 24.36 -14.82 -1.29
CA SER A 172 23.11 -15.57 -1.34
C SER A 172 22.09 -15.14 -0.28
N ILE A 173 22.52 -14.50 0.82
CA ILE A 173 21.65 -14.05 1.92
C ILE A 173 21.31 -12.56 1.76
N ILE A 174 22.29 -11.75 1.35
CA ILE A 174 22.15 -10.28 1.29
C ILE A 174 21.24 -9.85 0.15
N VAL A 175 21.41 -10.43 -1.05
CA VAL A 175 20.62 -10.03 -2.22
C VAL A 175 19.12 -10.27 -1.99
N PRO A 176 18.67 -11.43 -1.48
CA PRO A 176 17.25 -11.62 -1.16
C PRO A 176 16.76 -10.69 -0.05
N ALA A 177 17.58 -10.40 0.96
CA ALA A 177 17.20 -9.48 2.03
C ALA A 177 16.94 -8.06 1.49
N LEU A 178 17.81 -7.56 0.63
CA LEU A 178 17.63 -6.26 -0.06
C LEU A 178 16.42 -6.25 -0.98
N LEU A 179 16.16 -7.35 -1.70
CA LEU A 179 14.99 -7.43 -2.57
C LEU A 179 13.69 -7.38 -1.76
N ILE A 180 13.63 -8.11 -0.64
CA ILE A 180 12.45 -8.13 0.25
C ILE A 180 12.21 -6.74 0.85
N THR A 181 13.25 -6.04 1.31
CA THR A 181 13.09 -4.69 1.88
C THR A 181 12.60 -3.68 0.84
N VAL A 182 13.09 -3.75 -0.40
CA VAL A 182 12.59 -2.92 -1.51
C VAL A 182 11.11 -3.21 -1.78
N ILE A 183 10.70 -4.47 -1.82
CA ILE A 183 9.28 -4.84 -2.01
C ILE A 183 8.42 -4.29 -0.87
N LEU A 184 8.88 -4.37 0.37
CA LEU A 184 8.17 -3.81 1.53
C LEU A 184 8.03 -2.29 1.43
N LEU A 185 9.08 -1.57 1.02
CA LEU A 185 9.03 -0.12 0.79
C LEU A 185 8.06 0.27 -0.32
N LEU A 186 8.10 -0.43 -1.45
CA LEU A 186 7.18 -0.19 -2.57
C LEU A 186 5.73 -0.44 -2.15
N SER A 187 5.48 -1.52 -1.39
CA SER A 187 4.15 -1.82 -0.86
C SER A 187 3.64 -0.73 0.10
N GLN A 188 4.53 -0.15 0.90
CA GLN A 188 4.20 0.95 1.82
C GLN A 188 3.90 2.25 1.09
N GLY A 189 4.72 2.60 0.09
CA GLY A 189 4.47 3.75 -0.78
C GLY A 189 3.14 3.61 -1.52
N TYR A 190 2.85 2.41 -2.02
CA TYR A 190 1.58 2.12 -2.69
C TYR A 190 0.37 2.25 -1.74
N LEU A 191 0.47 1.75 -0.49
CA LEU A 191 -0.55 1.97 0.55
C LEU A 191 -0.80 3.45 0.82
N ILE A 192 0.26 4.27 0.92
CA ILE A 192 0.14 5.72 1.14
C ILE A 192 -0.57 6.41 -0.01
N LEU A 193 -0.25 6.06 -1.27
CA LEU A 193 -0.92 6.58 -2.46
C LEU A 193 -2.41 6.19 -2.51
N LEU A 194 -2.73 4.96 -2.11
CA LEU A 194 -4.10 4.46 -1.98
C LEU A 194 -4.89 5.24 -0.94
N VAL A 195 -4.33 5.41 0.27
CA VAL A 195 -4.94 6.18 1.36
C VAL A 195 -5.16 7.63 0.92
N ARG A 196 -4.19 8.23 0.23
CA ARG A 196 -4.32 9.60 -0.31
C ARG A 196 -5.46 9.70 -1.32
N SER A 197 -5.61 8.71 -2.18
CA SER A 197 -6.66 8.67 -3.19
C SER A 197 -8.05 8.55 -2.55
N GLU A 198 -8.20 7.71 -1.52
CA GLU A 198 -9.42 7.63 -0.71
C GLU A 198 -9.74 8.98 -0.05
N PHE A 199 -8.74 9.62 0.55
CA PHE A 199 -8.89 10.89 1.26
C PHE A 199 -9.34 12.02 0.32
N LEU A 200 -8.74 12.13 -0.87
CA LEU A 200 -9.13 13.13 -1.88
C LEU A 200 -10.56 12.92 -2.37
N LYS A 201 -10.98 11.65 -2.55
CA LYS A 201 -12.34 11.31 -2.97
C LYS A 201 -13.38 11.73 -1.91
N LEU A 202 -13.09 11.52 -0.63
CA LEU A 202 -13.96 11.95 0.47
C LEU A 202 -14.02 13.47 0.60
N LYS A 203 -12.89 14.15 0.41
CA LYS A 203 -12.81 15.63 0.46
C LYS A 203 -13.63 16.28 -0.67
N ASN A 204 -13.66 15.70 -1.86
CA ASN A 204 -14.38 16.27 -2.99
C ASN A 204 -15.89 15.99 -2.94
N ASN A 205 -16.30 14.89 -2.30
CA ASN A 205 -17.71 14.51 -2.19
C ASN A 205 -18.55 15.35 -1.23
N SER A 206 -17.94 16.22 -0.43
CA SER A 206 -18.70 17.17 0.39
C SER A 206 -19.28 18.35 -0.39
N HIS A 207 -19.05 18.42 -1.71
CA HIS A 207 -19.51 19.54 -2.56
C HIS A 207 -20.11 19.12 -3.91
N PHE A 208 -20.45 17.84 -4.11
CA PHE A 208 -21.28 17.47 -5.26
C PHE A 208 -22.75 17.80 -4.95
N GLU A 209 -23.13 19.05 -5.17
CA GLU A 209 -24.50 19.33 -5.56
C GLU A 209 -24.73 18.60 -6.88
N PHE A 210 -25.56 17.56 -6.85
CA PHE A 210 -26.14 17.02 -8.07
C PHE A 210 -27.03 18.11 -8.63
N VAL A 211 -26.45 18.97 -9.47
CA VAL A 211 -27.22 19.85 -10.34
C VAL A 211 -27.94 18.90 -11.30
N ASN A 212 -29.14 18.52 -10.91
CA ASN A 212 -30.02 17.71 -11.72
C ASN A 212 -30.45 18.57 -12.91
N LYS A 213 -29.62 18.60 -13.96
CA LYS A 213 -29.96 19.30 -15.21
C LYS A 213 -31.18 18.71 -15.90
N ALA A 214 -31.66 17.53 -15.49
CA ALA A 214 -32.93 16.97 -15.98
C ALA A 214 -34.17 17.56 -15.29
N ALA A 215 -34.00 18.31 -14.17
CA ALA A 215 -35.11 19.02 -13.53
C ALA A 215 -35.32 20.45 -14.08
N ASP A 216 -34.43 20.96 -14.94
CA ASP A 216 -34.58 22.27 -15.59
C ASP A 216 -35.36 22.22 -16.91
N GLU A 217 -35.83 21.04 -17.33
CA GLU A 217 -36.86 20.98 -18.38
C GLU A 217 -38.20 21.40 -17.75
N ARG A 218 -38.51 22.70 -17.82
CA ARG A 218 -39.87 23.21 -17.61
C ARG A 218 -40.82 22.47 -18.54
N CYS A 219 -41.52 21.47 -18.03
CA CYS A 219 -42.71 20.93 -18.67
C CYS A 219 -43.76 22.06 -18.79
N THR A 220 -43.78 22.72 -19.94
CA THR A 220 -44.87 23.62 -20.35
C THR A 220 -45.97 22.73 -20.93
N GLY A 221 -46.80 22.18 -20.05
CA GLY A 221 -48.06 21.58 -20.46
C GLY A 221 -49.02 22.69 -20.84
N ASN A 222 -49.21 22.95 -22.14
CA ASN A 222 -50.35 23.71 -22.62
C ASN A 222 -51.59 22.83 -22.41
N LEU A 223 -52.40 23.16 -21.40
CA LEU A 223 -53.75 22.64 -21.28
C LEU A 223 -54.61 23.45 -22.25
N ASP A 224 -54.80 22.91 -23.47
CA ASP A 224 -55.90 23.33 -24.32
C ASP A 224 -57.19 22.87 -23.65
N PHE A 225 -57.92 23.82 -23.07
CA PHE A 225 -59.29 23.59 -22.65
C PHE A 225 -60.16 23.64 -23.89
N ASP A 226 -60.50 22.45 -24.39
CA ASP A 226 -61.46 22.27 -25.45
C ASP A 226 -62.80 22.89 -25.01
N LYS A 227 -63.20 23.95 -25.71
CA LYS A 227 -64.42 24.73 -25.49
C LYS A 227 -65.56 24.12 -26.32
N ASP A 228 -65.89 22.85 -26.08
CA ASP A 228 -67.01 22.22 -26.77
C ASP A 228 -68.00 21.59 -25.79
N ILE A 229 -68.74 22.43 -25.06
CA ILE A 229 -70.11 22.09 -24.62
C ILE A 229 -70.97 23.37 -24.66
N LEU A 230 -71.50 23.64 -25.85
CA LEU A 230 -72.74 24.38 -26.06
C LEU A 230 -73.77 23.36 -26.56
N VAL A 231 -74.64 22.88 -25.65
CA VAL A 231 -76.03 22.48 -25.94
C VAL A 231 -76.86 22.82 -24.71
#